data_AF-A0A1B7NYP1-F1
#
_entry.id   AF-A0A1B7NYP1-F1
#
_cell.length_a   1.000
_cell.length_b   1.000
_cell.length_c   1.000
_cell.angle_alpha   90.00
_cell.angle_beta   90.00
_cell.angle_gamma   90.00
#
_symmetry.space_group_name_H-M   'P 1'
#
loop_
_entity.id
_entity.type
_entity.pdbx_description
1 polymer ?
#
loop_
_entity_poly.entity_id
_entity_poly.type
_entity_poly.pdbx_seq_one_letter_code
_entity_poly.pdbx_strand_id
1 'polypeptide(L)'
;MHELLLFAPVPSKQHHDLLQQLAGLTAMQPTRTIERHLVFKAYRKPGFIKTRPGGSQDVQAPEAQRLNKLLNGGLYYTQVVGNVRESDFGSVPASSSFSFSSSSSQPDVVMQGSGEDAHRVQESLSTKNGAAAPAVSEGGYVAANQAWRLEFKDTPEAGARSAVTSRFVGNAKLPSGNILPEMKAWGYDYISEYVVEGHTFILDDTVLFLHRVLTFPPSNDDGSGGGSTGAITKAPAEYLPPLDKMVLLDTSGAYVLQASITVQDSGNPDTLKANSQRLLGLKEHLKSVVKLEPADRLSLDTRVK
;
A
#
# COMPACT_ATOMS: atom_id res chain seq x y z
N MET A 1 -9.61 7.53 15.05
CA MET A 1 -8.53 8.49 14.69
C MET A 1 -9.03 9.46 13.63
N HIS A 2 -8.45 10.65 13.54
CA HIS A 2 -8.81 11.67 12.55
C HIS A 2 -7.59 12.10 11.76
N GLU A 3 -7.72 12.21 10.44
CA GLU A 3 -6.63 12.59 9.53
C GLU A 3 -6.88 13.99 8.99
N LEU A 4 -5.85 14.84 9.09
CA LEU A 4 -5.79 16.17 8.46
C LEU A 4 -4.87 16.12 7.25
N LEU A 5 -5.31 16.66 6.13
CA LEU A 5 -4.72 16.45 4.82
C LEU A 5 -4.58 17.75 4.02
N LEU A 6 -3.47 17.86 3.29
CA LEU A 6 -3.28 18.75 2.16
C LEU A 6 -2.61 18.00 1.01
N PHE A 7 -2.90 18.42 -0.22
CA PHE A 7 -2.42 17.79 -1.44
C PHE A 7 -1.79 18.81 -2.37
N ALA A 8 -0.87 18.36 -3.22
CA ALA A 8 -0.43 19.13 -4.37
C ALA A 8 -0.06 18.21 -5.54
N PRO A 9 -0.47 18.55 -6.77
CA PRO A 9 0.05 17.88 -7.96
C PRO A 9 1.50 18.30 -8.20
N VAL A 10 2.34 17.36 -8.56
CA VAL A 10 3.76 17.54 -8.83
C VAL A 10 4.07 17.00 -10.22
N PRO A 11 4.42 17.86 -11.20
CA PRO A 11 4.84 17.40 -12.51
C PRO A 11 6.03 16.44 -12.42
N SER A 12 6.06 15.41 -13.28
CA SER A 12 7.12 14.40 -13.33
C SER A 12 8.53 15.01 -13.41
N LYS A 13 8.68 16.12 -14.14
CA LYS A 13 9.96 16.85 -14.28
C LYS A 13 10.48 17.46 -12.98
N GLN A 14 9.60 17.83 -12.06
CA GLN A 14 9.95 18.47 -10.78
C GLN A 14 10.15 17.44 -9.65
N HIS A 15 9.87 16.16 -9.91
CA HIS A 15 9.93 15.11 -8.90
C HIS A 15 11.30 15.03 -8.22
N HIS A 16 12.40 15.02 -8.98
CA HIS A 16 13.75 14.90 -8.43
C HIS A 16 14.13 16.12 -7.55
N ASP A 17 13.89 17.33 -8.07
CA ASP A 17 14.19 18.57 -7.35
C ASP A 17 13.39 18.67 -6.06
N LEU A 18 12.10 18.29 -6.10
CA LEU A 18 11.24 18.27 -4.92
C LEU A 18 11.74 17.26 -3.89
N LEU A 19 12.16 16.06 -4.30
CA LEU A 19 12.73 15.09 -3.36
C LEU A 19 13.96 15.65 -2.63
N GLN A 20 14.84 16.36 -3.35
CA GLN A 20 16.02 16.98 -2.75
C GLN A 20 15.65 18.11 -1.78
N GLN A 21 14.67 18.94 -2.15
CA GLN A 21 14.19 20.02 -1.29
C GLN A 21 13.49 19.49 -0.03
N LEU A 22 12.66 18.45 -0.16
CA LEU A 22 12.03 17.78 0.98
C LEU A 22 13.07 17.08 1.87
N ALA A 23 14.11 16.49 1.29
CA ALA A 23 15.21 15.92 2.06
C ALA A 23 15.96 16.98 2.88
N GLY A 24 16.21 18.15 2.28
CA GLY A 24 16.78 19.30 2.98
C GLY A 24 15.88 19.86 4.09
N LEU A 25 14.58 19.95 3.83
CA LEU A 25 13.58 20.44 4.80
C LEU A 25 13.43 19.50 6.00
N THR A 26 13.33 18.20 5.74
CA THR A 26 13.08 17.18 6.77
C THR A 26 14.34 16.65 7.43
N ALA A 27 15.51 17.04 6.92
CA ALA A 27 16.81 16.45 7.28
C ALA A 27 16.80 14.91 7.19
N MET A 28 16.01 14.36 6.26
CA MET A 28 15.76 12.93 6.11
C MET A 28 15.99 12.50 4.66
N GLN A 29 16.56 11.31 4.47
CA GLN A 29 16.59 10.71 3.13
C GLN A 29 15.19 10.19 2.74
N PRO A 30 14.77 10.34 1.47
CA PRO A 30 13.50 9.81 1.00
C PRO A 30 13.43 8.30 1.23
N THR A 31 12.44 7.84 2.00
CA THR A 31 12.21 6.41 2.18
C THR A 31 11.30 5.92 1.05
N ARG A 32 11.84 5.11 0.15
CA ARG A 32 11.05 4.53 -0.94
C ARG A 32 10.03 3.54 -0.39
N THR A 33 8.77 3.75 -0.77
CA THR A 33 7.62 2.97 -0.30
C THR A 33 6.84 2.48 -1.52
N ILE A 34 6.57 1.18 -1.56
CA ILE A 34 5.70 0.58 -2.57
C ILE A 34 4.62 -0.20 -1.82
N GLU A 35 3.37 0.07 -2.14
CA GLU A 35 2.22 -0.56 -1.52
C GLU A 35 1.32 -1.17 -2.57
N ARG A 36 0.90 -2.41 -2.35
CA ARG A 36 -0.17 -3.05 -3.10
C ARG A 36 -1.49 -2.78 -2.39
N HIS A 37 -2.48 -2.33 -3.15
CA HIS A 37 -3.81 -1.96 -2.66
C HIS A 37 -4.85 -2.85 -3.33
N LEU A 38 -5.62 -3.58 -2.52
CA LEU A 38 -6.77 -4.35 -2.95
C LEU A 38 -8.05 -3.62 -2.55
N VAL A 39 -8.97 -3.43 -3.49
CA VAL A 39 -10.24 -2.73 -3.28
C VAL A 39 -11.37 -3.73 -3.15
N PHE A 40 -12.16 -3.56 -2.10
CA PHE A 40 -13.30 -4.41 -1.78
C PHE A 40 -14.58 -3.61 -1.68
N LYS A 41 -15.68 -4.17 -2.18
CA LYS A 41 -17.04 -3.65 -2.05
C LYS A 41 -17.80 -4.47 -1.02
N ALA A 42 -18.39 -3.80 -0.05
CA ALA A 42 -19.31 -4.46 0.87
C ALA A 42 -20.56 -4.94 0.10
N TYR A 43 -20.98 -6.17 0.33
CA TYR A 43 -22.23 -6.72 -0.17
C TYR A 43 -23.07 -7.23 0.99
N ARG A 44 -24.40 -7.16 0.85
CA ARG A 44 -25.31 -7.80 1.80
C ARG A 44 -25.51 -9.24 1.36
N LYS A 45 -25.05 -10.20 2.16
CA LYS A 45 -25.45 -11.61 1.97
C LYS A 45 -26.99 -11.67 1.96
N PRO A 46 -27.62 -12.10 0.85
CA PRO A 46 -29.07 -12.25 0.79
C PRO A 46 -29.55 -13.16 1.92
N GLY A 47 -30.53 -12.71 2.71
CA GLY A 47 -31.05 -13.46 3.87
C GLY A 47 -30.47 -13.07 5.24
N PHE A 48 -29.40 -12.26 5.30
CA PHE A 48 -28.90 -11.73 6.58
C PHE A 48 -29.67 -10.46 6.99
N ILE A 49 -30.86 -10.66 7.58
CA ILE A 49 -31.64 -9.57 8.19
C ILE A 49 -30.90 -9.15 9.45
N LYS A 50 -30.40 -7.91 9.47
CA LYS A 50 -29.90 -7.33 10.73
C LYS A 50 -31.07 -7.24 11.71
N THR A 51 -30.93 -7.90 12.85
CA THR A 51 -31.76 -7.58 14.01
C THR A 51 -31.58 -6.10 14.31
N ARG A 52 -32.68 -5.35 14.20
CA ARG A 52 -32.76 -3.95 14.57
C ARG A 52 -32.25 -3.83 16.02
N PRO A 53 -31.15 -3.11 16.33
CA PRO A 53 -30.86 -2.79 17.71
C PRO A 53 -31.89 -1.74 18.12
N GLY A 54 -33.00 -2.20 18.69
CA GLY A 54 -34.07 -1.37 19.21
C GLY A 54 -34.37 -1.80 20.63
N GLY A 55 -33.99 -0.96 21.59
CA GLY A 55 -34.46 -1.04 22.98
C GLY A 55 -33.35 -1.01 24.03
N SER A 56 -33.12 0.19 24.57
CA SER A 56 -32.54 0.53 25.90
C SER A 56 -31.20 -0.10 26.34
N GLN A 57 -30.25 0.77 26.70
CA GLN A 57 -29.00 0.49 27.46
C GLN A 57 -27.73 0.08 26.68
N ASP A 58 -27.41 0.75 25.57
CA ASP A 58 -25.99 1.04 25.33
C ASP A 58 -25.84 2.22 24.37
N VAL A 59 -25.68 3.42 24.92
CA VAL A 59 -25.22 4.58 24.14
C VAL A 59 -23.74 4.33 23.88
N GLN A 60 -23.45 3.45 22.91
CA GLN A 60 -22.08 3.32 22.41
C GLN A 60 -21.57 4.70 22.02
N ALA A 61 -20.30 4.97 22.32
CA ALA A 61 -19.66 6.21 21.93
C ALA A 61 -19.96 6.50 20.45
N PRO A 62 -20.18 7.78 20.06
CA PRO A 62 -20.56 8.13 18.69
C PRO A 62 -19.60 7.58 17.63
N GLU A 63 -18.33 7.36 17.99
CA GLU A 63 -17.31 6.71 17.16
C GLU A 63 -17.61 5.21 16.94
N ALA A 64 -18.02 4.46 17.97
CA ALA A 64 -18.38 3.04 17.87
C ALA A 64 -19.69 2.81 17.10
N GLN A 65 -20.67 3.71 17.25
CA GLN A 65 -21.88 3.69 16.43
C GLN A 65 -21.58 3.97 14.95
N ARG A 66 -20.67 4.92 14.68
CA ARG A 66 -20.18 5.18 13.32
C ARG A 66 -19.44 3.95 12.79
N LEU A 67 -18.49 3.37 13.52
CA LEU A 67 -17.76 2.17 13.09
C LEU A 67 -18.69 0.99 12.76
N ASN A 68 -19.71 0.74 13.59
CA ASN A 68 -20.71 -0.29 13.31
C ASN A 68 -21.53 0.02 12.05
N LYS A 69 -21.84 1.29 11.80
CA LYS A 69 -22.49 1.74 10.57
C LYS A 69 -21.56 1.65 9.36
N LEU A 70 -20.25 1.82 9.54
CA LEU A 70 -19.22 1.74 8.49
C LEU A 70 -18.99 0.30 8.04
N LEU A 71 -18.74 -0.62 8.96
CA LEU A 71 -18.49 -2.04 8.67
C LEU A 71 -19.73 -2.75 8.10
N ASN A 72 -20.91 -2.40 8.60
CA ASN A 72 -22.14 -3.06 8.20
C ASN A 72 -22.95 -2.28 7.15
N GLY A 73 -22.53 -1.06 6.79
CA GLY A 73 -23.34 -0.12 6.01
C GLY A 73 -23.64 -0.58 4.58
N GLY A 74 -22.78 -1.40 3.99
CA GLY A 74 -22.84 -1.72 2.55
C GLY A 74 -22.57 -0.51 1.66
N LEU A 75 -22.01 0.58 2.22
CA LEU A 75 -21.98 1.90 1.61
C LEU A 75 -20.59 2.32 1.13
N TYR A 76 -19.52 1.66 1.55
CA TYR A 76 -18.14 2.10 1.31
C TYR A 76 -17.31 1.01 0.64
N TYR A 77 -16.44 1.42 -0.28
CA TYR A 77 -15.29 0.62 -0.67
C TYR A 77 -14.28 0.62 0.48
N THR A 78 -13.70 -0.54 0.77
CA THR A 78 -12.65 -0.69 1.77
C THR A 78 -11.37 -1.16 1.11
N GLN A 79 -10.23 -0.70 1.61
CA GLN A 79 -8.92 -1.03 1.04
C GLN A 79 -8.18 -1.99 1.96
N VAL A 80 -7.54 -2.98 1.36
CA VAL A 80 -6.55 -3.83 2.04
C VAL A 80 -5.20 -3.51 1.45
N VAL A 81 -4.27 -3.05 2.29
CA VAL A 81 -2.98 -2.52 1.89
C VAL A 81 -1.87 -3.43 2.38
N GLY A 82 -0.92 -3.74 1.50
CA GLY A 82 0.25 -4.55 1.81
C GLY A 82 1.51 -3.88 1.29
N ASN A 83 2.55 -3.78 2.12
CA ASN A 83 3.83 -3.27 1.67
C ASN A 83 4.52 -4.33 0.81
N VAL A 84 5.08 -3.91 -0.33
CA VAL A 84 5.83 -4.76 -1.25
C VAL A 84 7.20 -4.12 -1.52
N ARG A 85 8.19 -4.95 -1.85
CA ARG A 85 9.53 -4.51 -2.21
C ARG A 85 9.67 -4.47 -3.72
N GLU A 86 10.64 -3.70 -4.22
CA GLU A 86 10.94 -3.69 -5.65
C GLU A 86 11.40 -5.06 -6.16
N SER A 87 12.12 -5.84 -5.33
CA SER A 87 12.54 -7.21 -5.64
C SER A 87 11.38 -8.17 -5.88
N ASP A 88 10.20 -7.84 -5.37
CA ASP A 88 9.02 -8.69 -5.47
C ASP A 88 8.45 -8.66 -6.91
N PHE A 89 8.71 -7.58 -7.66
CA PHE A 89 8.22 -7.38 -9.02
C PHE A 89 9.05 -8.18 -10.04
N GLY A 90 8.37 -8.84 -10.97
CA GLY A 90 9.01 -9.63 -12.03
C GLY A 90 9.59 -10.97 -11.55
N SER A 91 9.47 -11.26 -10.25
CA SER A 91 9.85 -12.54 -9.70
C SER A 91 8.80 -13.59 -10.06
N VAL A 92 9.13 -14.46 -11.01
CA VAL A 92 8.29 -15.61 -11.37
C VAL A 92 8.57 -16.72 -10.34
N PRO A 93 7.54 -17.35 -9.74
CA PRO A 93 7.77 -18.53 -8.90
C PRO A 93 8.47 -19.62 -9.75
N ALA A 94 9.51 -20.24 -9.19
CA ALA A 94 10.38 -21.23 -9.84
C ALA A 94 9.68 -22.48 -10.41
N SER A 95 8.35 -22.56 -10.34
CA SER A 95 7.53 -23.67 -10.85
C SER A 95 7.27 -23.63 -12.37
N SER A 96 7.64 -22.56 -13.08
CA SER A 96 7.43 -22.42 -14.53
C SER A 96 8.71 -22.39 -15.37
N SER A 97 9.89 -22.51 -14.76
CA SER A 97 11.16 -22.68 -15.49
C SER A 97 11.36 -24.14 -15.89
N PHE A 98 10.49 -24.69 -16.73
CA PHE A 98 10.88 -25.82 -17.58
C PHE A 98 11.68 -25.27 -18.76
N SER A 99 12.94 -24.96 -18.48
CA SER A 99 13.93 -24.68 -19.50
C SER A 99 14.13 -25.96 -20.32
N PHE A 100 13.60 -25.98 -21.55
CA PHE A 100 13.92 -26.99 -22.54
C PHE A 100 15.35 -26.74 -23.03
N SER A 101 16.35 -27.22 -22.29
CA SER A 101 17.73 -27.25 -22.76
C SER A 101 17.96 -28.53 -23.55
N SER A 102 17.64 -28.48 -24.85
CA SER A 102 18.06 -29.48 -25.82
C SER A 102 19.39 -29.08 -26.48
N SER A 103 20.32 -30.03 -26.44
CA SER A 103 21.56 -30.15 -27.22
C SER A 103 22.71 -29.22 -26.81
N SER A 104 23.98 -29.61 -26.80
CA SER A 104 24.66 -30.90 -26.92
C SER A 104 26.14 -30.57 -26.79
N SER A 105 26.83 -31.07 -25.78
CA SER A 105 28.28 -31.24 -25.81
C SER A 105 28.71 -32.09 -24.62
N GLN A 106 29.11 -33.33 -24.89
CA GLN A 106 30.02 -34.07 -24.02
C GLN A 106 31.34 -33.28 -23.89
N PRO A 107 32.13 -33.50 -22.83
CA PRO A 107 33.09 -34.59 -22.91
C PRO A 107 33.27 -35.41 -21.61
N ASP A 108 33.56 -36.68 -21.85
CA ASP A 108 34.55 -37.56 -21.22
C ASP A 108 34.65 -37.72 -19.69
N VAL A 109 34.27 -38.94 -19.33
CA VAL A 109 34.65 -39.69 -18.14
C VAL A 109 36.16 -39.84 -18.06
N VAL A 110 36.78 -39.38 -16.97
CA VAL A 110 38.09 -39.85 -16.50
C VAL A 110 37.95 -40.39 -15.09
N MET A 111 38.15 -41.70 -14.96
CA MET A 111 38.32 -42.43 -13.71
C MET A 111 39.73 -42.20 -13.14
N GLN A 112 39.82 -41.84 -11.86
CA GLN A 112 40.99 -42.05 -11.00
C GLN A 112 40.45 -41.97 -9.57
N GLY A 113 40.55 -42.95 -8.67
CA GLY A 113 41.60 -43.94 -8.42
C GLY A 113 42.00 -43.75 -6.95
N SER A 114 41.63 -44.71 -6.10
CA SER A 114 41.74 -44.70 -4.63
C SER A 114 43.10 -44.29 -4.05
N GLY A 115 43.07 -43.71 -2.84
CA GLY A 115 44.21 -43.59 -1.94
C GLY A 115 43.78 -43.09 -0.55
N GLU A 116 43.78 -44.00 0.42
CA GLU A 116 43.60 -43.77 1.85
C GLU A 116 44.81 -43.01 2.46
N ASP A 117 44.58 -42.13 3.44
CA ASP A 117 45.11 -42.25 4.83
C ASP A 117 45.15 -40.92 5.63
N ALA A 118 44.45 -40.98 6.77
CA ALA A 118 44.81 -40.57 8.14
C ALA A 118 45.51 -39.22 8.50
N HIS A 119 44.79 -38.50 9.39
CA HIS A 119 45.23 -37.74 10.59
C HIS A 119 46.21 -36.55 10.48
N ARG A 120 45.74 -35.35 10.91
CA ARG A 120 46.33 -34.60 12.06
C ARG A 120 45.46 -33.41 12.52
N VAL A 121 45.33 -33.29 13.84
CA VAL A 121 44.74 -32.19 14.62
C VAL A 121 45.67 -30.97 14.62
N GLN A 122 45.16 -29.75 14.38
CA GLN A 122 45.50 -28.60 15.23
C GLN A 122 44.58 -27.38 15.05
N GLU A 123 44.21 -26.87 16.22
CA GLU A 123 43.51 -25.67 16.63
C GLU A 123 44.21 -24.37 16.17
N SER A 124 43.46 -23.42 15.61
CA SER A 124 43.83 -22.00 15.70
C SER A 124 42.61 -21.09 15.57
N LEU A 125 42.29 -20.43 16.68
CA LEU A 125 41.38 -19.30 16.77
C LEU A 125 41.73 -18.20 15.76
N SER A 126 40.73 -17.63 15.10
CA SER A 126 40.80 -16.28 14.54
C SER A 126 39.41 -15.65 14.49
N THR A 127 39.23 -14.76 15.46
CA THR A 127 38.23 -13.70 15.58
C THR A 127 37.80 -13.10 14.25
N LYS A 128 36.48 -13.02 14.00
CA LYS A 128 35.85 -11.85 13.39
C LYS A 128 34.37 -11.82 13.69
N ASN A 129 34.02 -10.96 14.64
CA ASN A 129 32.70 -10.37 14.76
C ASN A 129 32.32 -9.72 13.43
N GLY A 130 31.25 -10.21 12.82
CA GLY A 130 30.50 -9.53 11.78
C GLY A 130 29.04 -9.70 12.13
N ALA A 131 28.45 -8.65 12.70
CA ALA A 131 27.02 -8.57 12.95
C ALA A 131 26.29 -8.95 11.66
N ALA A 132 25.49 -10.01 11.73
CA ALA A 132 24.67 -10.47 10.63
C ALA A 132 23.71 -9.33 10.26
N ALA A 133 24.04 -8.62 9.19
CA ALA A 133 23.07 -7.85 8.43
C ALA A 133 21.92 -8.80 8.03
N PRO A 134 20.66 -8.34 8.06
CA PRO A 134 19.54 -9.20 7.74
C PRO A 134 19.73 -9.70 6.31
N ALA A 135 19.70 -11.02 6.15
CA ALA A 135 19.79 -11.68 4.86
C ALA A 135 18.78 -11.04 3.90
N VAL A 136 19.30 -10.50 2.80
CA VAL A 136 18.50 -10.12 1.64
C VAL A 136 17.95 -11.43 1.10
N SER A 137 16.71 -11.76 1.46
CA SER A 137 16.03 -12.89 0.85
C SER A 137 15.90 -12.58 -0.64
N GLU A 138 16.63 -13.30 -1.48
CA GLU A 138 16.35 -13.50 -2.92
C GLU A 138 15.02 -14.25 -3.08
N GLY A 139 13.97 -13.73 -2.44
CA GLY A 139 12.64 -14.30 -2.41
C GLY A 139 11.78 -13.44 -3.29
N GLY A 140 11.32 -14.01 -4.40
CA GLY A 140 10.29 -13.40 -5.22
C GLY A 140 9.01 -13.11 -4.45
N TYR A 141 8.08 -12.38 -5.07
CA TYR A 141 6.76 -12.16 -4.47
C TYR A 141 6.07 -13.50 -4.19
N VAL A 142 5.76 -13.75 -2.91
CA VAL A 142 4.96 -14.90 -2.48
C VAL A 142 3.70 -14.36 -1.81
N ALA A 143 2.56 -14.51 -2.49
CA ALA A 143 1.27 -14.03 -1.99
C ALA A 143 0.96 -14.53 -0.57
N ALA A 144 1.37 -15.75 -0.22
CA ALA A 144 1.19 -16.36 1.11
C ALA A 144 1.91 -15.61 2.25
N ASN A 145 3.00 -14.90 1.95
CA ASN A 145 3.80 -14.19 2.95
C ASN A 145 3.39 -12.71 3.08
N GLN A 146 2.48 -12.23 2.23
CA GLN A 146 2.10 -10.83 2.22
C GLN A 146 1.37 -10.46 3.52
N ALA A 147 1.94 -9.53 4.28
CA ALA A 147 1.27 -8.94 5.43
C ALA A 147 0.28 -7.86 4.97
N TRP A 148 -0.93 -7.90 5.52
CA TRP A 148 -2.02 -7.02 5.12
C TRP A 148 -2.49 -6.13 6.28
N ARG A 149 -2.97 -4.93 5.94
CA ARG A 149 -3.74 -4.06 6.84
C ARG A 149 -5.02 -3.61 6.15
N LEU A 150 -6.12 -3.62 6.87
CA LEU A 150 -7.36 -2.99 6.46
C LEU A 150 -7.22 -1.48 6.67
N GLU A 151 -7.50 -0.69 5.64
CA GLU A 151 -7.62 0.76 5.73
C GLU A 151 -9.04 1.20 5.42
N PHE A 152 -9.60 1.96 6.36
CA PHE A 152 -10.86 2.64 6.20
C PHE A 152 -10.65 4.15 6.20
N LYS A 153 -11.16 4.82 5.16
CA LYS A 153 -11.12 6.27 4.97
C LYS A 153 -12.54 6.76 4.72
N ASP A 154 -13.09 7.54 5.65
CA ASP A 154 -14.43 8.11 5.52
C ASP A 154 -14.44 9.27 4.51
N THR A 155 -15.63 9.64 4.05
CA THR A 155 -15.81 10.87 3.28
C THR A 155 -15.37 12.07 4.14
N PRO A 156 -14.58 13.02 3.60
CA PRO A 156 -14.20 14.20 4.35
C PRO A 156 -15.38 14.97 4.92
N GLU A 157 -15.15 15.62 6.06
CA GLU A 157 -16.14 16.43 6.76
C GLU A 157 -16.68 17.53 5.85
N ALA A 158 -18.00 17.73 5.88
CA ALA A 158 -18.65 18.75 5.09
C ALA A 158 -18.49 20.11 5.77
N GLY A 159 -17.79 21.04 5.12
CA GLY A 159 -17.64 22.41 5.60
C GLY A 159 -17.19 23.32 4.46
N ALA A 160 -17.90 24.42 4.23
CA ALA A 160 -17.71 25.26 3.05
C ALA A 160 -16.34 25.95 2.94
N ARG A 161 -15.50 25.91 4.00
CA ARG A 161 -14.20 26.60 4.06
C ARG A 161 -13.21 25.95 5.04
N SER A 162 -13.15 24.62 5.11
CA SER A 162 -12.06 24.01 5.89
C SER A 162 -10.73 24.28 5.18
N ALA A 163 -9.78 24.90 5.88
CA ALA A 163 -8.47 25.25 5.33
C ALA A 163 -7.59 24.01 5.04
N VAL A 164 -7.95 22.88 5.64
CA VAL A 164 -7.36 21.55 5.48
C VAL A 164 -8.48 20.53 5.28
N THR A 165 -8.21 19.46 4.55
CA THR A 165 -9.17 18.35 4.42
C THR A 165 -9.13 17.52 5.71
N SER A 166 -10.28 17.23 6.30
CA SER A 166 -10.40 16.48 7.56
C SER A 166 -11.30 15.27 7.35
N ARG A 167 -10.87 14.08 7.78
CA ARG A 167 -11.69 12.87 7.70
C ARG A 167 -11.40 11.88 8.82
N PHE A 168 -12.37 11.03 9.11
CA PHE A 168 -12.15 9.87 9.97
C PHE A 168 -11.36 8.78 9.24
N VAL A 169 -10.39 8.18 9.94
CA VAL A 169 -9.63 7.03 9.44
C VAL A 169 -9.54 5.93 10.48
N GLY A 170 -9.56 4.69 10.00
CA GLY A 170 -9.38 3.49 10.80
C GLY A 170 -8.41 2.53 10.12
N ASN A 171 -7.60 1.84 10.91
CA ASN A 171 -6.76 0.76 10.42
C ASN A 171 -6.90 -0.47 11.32
N ALA A 172 -6.70 -1.66 10.74
CA ALA A 172 -6.63 -2.91 11.47
C ALA A 172 -5.62 -3.85 10.79
N LYS A 173 -4.84 -4.58 11.58
CA LYS A 173 -3.94 -5.60 11.04
C LYS A 173 -4.76 -6.82 10.61
N LEU A 174 -4.42 -7.38 9.46
CA LEU A 174 -5.04 -8.59 8.93
C LEU A 174 -4.04 -9.76 8.91
N PRO A 175 -4.52 -11.00 8.82
CA PRO A 175 -3.67 -12.16 8.59
C PRO A 175 -2.82 -11.99 7.32
N SER A 176 -1.64 -12.60 7.32
CA SER A 176 -0.81 -12.68 6.12
C SER A 176 -1.37 -13.71 5.15
N GLY A 177 -1.14 -13.50 3.85
CA GLY A 177 -1.47 -14.48 2.82
C GLY A 177 -2.66 -14.13 1.95
N ASN A 178 -3.43 -15.13 1.54
CA ASN A 178 -4.63 -14.90 0.74
C ASN A 178 -5.76 -14.39 1.63
N ILE A 179 -6.12 -13.12 1.50
CA ILE A 179 -7.13 -12.44 2.32
C ILE A 179 -8.56 -12.53 1.75
N LEU A 180 -8.74 -13.12 0.56
CA LEU A 180 -10.04 -13.22 -0.09
C LEU A 180 -11.08 -14.00 0.74
N PRO A 181 -10.75 -15.19 1.32
CA PRO A 181 -11.72 -15.94 2.10
C PRO A 181 -12.23 -15.16 3.32
N GLU A 182 -11.36 -14.45 4.01
CA GLU A 182 -11.65 -13.65 5.19
C GLU A 182 -12.55 -12.46 4.81
N MET A 183 -12.17 -11.71 3.78
CA MET A 183 -12.98 -10.58 3.30
C MET A 183 -14.37 -11.03 2.84
N LYS A 184 -14.46 -12.16 2.13
CA LYS A 184 -15.74 -12.75 1.72
C LYS A 184 -16.56 -13.25 2.92
N ALA A 185 -15.92 -13.81 3.94
CA ALA A 185 -16.57 -14.18 5.18
C ALA A 185 -17.20 -12.95 5.86
N TRP A 186 -16.48 -11.83 5.85
CA TRP A 186 -16.92 -10.52 6.37
C TRP A 186 -17.94 -9.80 5.48
N GLY A 187 -18.29 -10.35 4.31
CA GLY A 187 -19.30 -9.78 3.43
C GLY A 187 -18.75 -8.73 2.47
N TYR A 188 -17.52 -8.90 2.03
CA TYR A 188 -16.87 -8.05 1.05
C TYR A 188 -16.48 -8.84 -0.21
N ASP A 189 -16.78 -8.28 -1.37
CA ASP A 189 -16.38 -8.81 -2.67
C ASP A 189 -15.19 -8.00 -3.21
N TYR A 190 -14.24 -8.68 -3.83
CA TYR A 190 -13.12 -8.05 -4.51
C TYR A 190 -13.58 -7.30 -5.77
N ILE A 191 -12.97 -6.14 -6.03
CA ILE A 191 -13.30 -5.28 -7.17
C ILE A 191 -12.10 -5.07 -8.08
N SER A 192 -10.99 -4.62 -7.51
CA SER A 192 -9.81 -4.26 -8.29
C SER A 192 -8.58 -4.17 -7.40
N GLU A 193 -7.44 -4.04 -8.04
CA GLU A 193 -6.17 -3.79 -7.38
C GLU A 193 -5.33 -2.78 -8.13
N TYR A 194 -4.43 -2.13 -7.40
CA TYR A 194 -3.45 -1.20 -7.93
C TYR A 194 -2.23 -1.17 -7.02
N VAL A 195 -1.15 -0.55 -7.50
CA VAL A 195 0.06 -0.33 -6.73
C VAL A 195 0.26 1.17 -6.54
N VAL A 196 0.68 1.57 -5.36
CA VAL A 196 1.12 2.94 -5.07
C VAL A 196 2.62 2.87 -4.89
N GLU A 197 3.35 3.68 -5.65
CA GLU A 197 4.78 3.87 -5.43
C GLU A 197 5.06 5.32 -5.08
N GLY A 198 6.02 5.53 -4.18
CA GLY A 198 6.36 6.86 -3.73
C GLY A 198 7.52 6.91 -2.76
N HIS A 199 7.67 8.09 -2.15
CA HIS A 199 8.68 8.39 -1.15
C HIS A 199 8.03 9.05 0.05
N THR A 200 8.38 8.57 1.24
CA THR A 200 7.90 9.07 2.52
C THR A 200 9.00 9.89 3.20
N PHE A 201 8.60 11.04 3.76
CA PHE A 201 9.40 11.84 4.67
C PHE A 201 8.60 12.12 5.94
N ILE A 202 9.29 12.31 7.04
CA ILE A 202 8.71 12.63 8.34
C ILE A 202 9.25 13.98 8.78
N LEU A 203 8.34 14.92 9.06
CA LEU A 203 8.66 16.24 9.60
C LEU A 203 7.83 16.46 10.86
N ASP A 204 8.48 16.33 12.01
CA ASP A 204 7.82 16.25 13.31
C ASP A 204 6.71 15.17 13.31
N ASP A 205 5.45 15.57 13.47
CA ASP A 205 4.28 14.67 13.42
C ASP A 205 3.60 14.63 12.03
N THR A 206 4.19 15.30 11.04
CA THR A 206 3.64 15.36 9.67
C THR A 206 4.32 14.34 8.78
N VAL A 207 3.51 13.50 8.14
CA VAL A 207 3.96 12.59 7.10
C VAL A 207 3.79 13.27 5.75
N LEU A 208 4.88 13.37 4.99
CA LEU A 208 4.89 13.80 3.60
C LEU A 208 5.05 12.58 2.72
N PHE A 209 4.08 12.34 1.84
CA PHE A 209 4.08 11.19 0.93
C PHE A 209 3.92 11.64 -0.52
N LEU A 210 5.03 11.63 -1.24
CA LEU A 210 5.08 11.92 -2.68
C LEU A 210 4.90 10.62 -3.45
N HIS A 211 3.76 10.45 -4.11
CA HIS A 211 3.40 9.15 -4.68
C HIS A 211 2.67 9.27 -6.02
N ARG A 212 2.62 8.17 -6.74
CA ARG A 212 1.77 7.99 -7.93
C ARG A 212 1.16 6.59 -7.91
N VAL A 213 0.10 6.41 -8.70
CA VAL A 213 -0.63 5.16 -8.80
C VAL A 213 -0.25 4.44 -10.09
N LEU A 214 0.08 3.16 -9.94
CA LEU A 214 0.34 2.21 -11.00
C LEU A 214 -0.79 1.20 -11.08
N THR A 215 -1.21 0.87 -12.30
CA THR A 215 -2.17 -0.19 -12.60
C THR A 215 -1.47 -1.37 -13.25
N PHE A 216 -2.09 -2.54 -13.10
CA PHE A 216 -1.60 -3.75 -13.74
C PHE A 216 -1.80 -3.66 -15.26
N PRO A 217 -0.88 -4.21 -16.06
CA PRO A 217 -1.05 -4.26 -17.50
C PRO A 217 -2.31 -5.07 -17.85
N PRO A 218 -3.04 -4.70 -18.92
CA PRO A 218 -4.20 -5.47 -19.36
C PRO A 218 -3.76 -6.89 -19.72
N SER A 219 -4.33 -7.90 -19.05
CA SER A 219 -4.11 -9.30 -19.39
C SER A 219 -4.74 -9.58 -20.76
N ASN A 220 -3.96 -10.06 -21.72
CA ASN A 220 -4.44 -10.44 -23.06
C ASN A 220 -5.21 -11.79 -23.08
N ASP A 221 -5.58 -12.32 -21.91
CA ASP A 221 -6.08 -13.70 -21.77
C ASP A 221 -7.60 -13.85 -21.93
N ASP A 222 -8.29 -12.79 -22.38
CA ASP A 222 -9.71 -12.86 -22.75
C ASP A 222 -9.84 -13.09 -24.26
N GLY A 223 -9.80 -14.36 -24.65
CA GLY A 223 -10.19 -14.86 -25.97
C GLY A 223 -11.69 -14.71 -26.28
N SER A 224 -12.29 -13.55 -26.01
CA SER A 224 -13.63 -13.21 -26.46
C SER A 224 -13.75 -11.70 -26.66
N GLY A 225 -13.81 -11.29 -27.92
CA GLY A 225 -13.80 -9.89 -28.33
C GLY A 225 -14.93 -9.05 -27.72
N GLY A 226 -14.58 -7.82 -27.36
CA GLY A 226 -15.51 -6.78 -26.96
C GLY A 226 -14.78 -5.61 -26.29
N GLY A 227 -14.72 -4.47 -26.99
CA GLY A 227 -13.96 -3.27 -26.65
C GLY A 227 -13.96 -2.79 -25.18
N SER A 228 -12.77 -2.37 -24.75
CA SER A 228 -12.50 -1.28 -23.80
C SER A 228 -13.37 -1.20 -22.53
N THR A 229 -12.91 -1.85 -21.47
CA THR A 229 -12.91 -1.36 -20.08
C THR A 229 -12.00 -2.31 -19.29
N GLY A 230 -11.18 -1.78 -18.38
CA GLY A 230 -10.11 -2.54 -17.71
C GLY A 230 -10.56 -3.91 -17.22
N ALA A 231 -9.81 -4.96 -17.58
CA ALA A 231 -10.13 -6.34 -17.27
C ALA A 231 -10.42 -6.50 -15.77
N ILE A 232 -11.69 -6.79 -15.43
CA ILE A 232 -12.09 -7.09 -14.05
C ILE A 232 -11.62 -8.50 -13.75
N THR A 233 -10.36 -8.63 -13.31
CA THR A 233 -9.85 -9.88 -12.75
C THR A 233 -10.73 -10.24 -11.55
N LYS A 234 -11.25 -11.47 -11.50
CA LYS A 234 -12.12 -11.93 -10.39
C LYS A 234 -11.35 -12.20 -9.09
N ALA A 235 -10.02 -12.18 -9.14
CA ALA A 235 -9.13 -12.38 -8.00
C ALA A 235 -7.89 -11.47 -8.13
N PRO A 236 -7.22 -11.13 -7.02
CA PRO A 236 -5.94 -10.45 -7.03
C PRO A 236 -4.86 -11.29 -7.71
N ALA A 237 -3.90 -10.62 -8.36
CA ALA A 237 -2.75 -11.23 -9.00
C ALA A 237 -1.90 -12.06 -8.02
N GLU A 238 -1.60 -13.31 -8.38
CA GLU A 238 -0.75 -14.17 -7.56
C GLU A 238 0.73 -13.77 -7.63
N TYR A 239 1.13 -13.15 -8.74
CA TYR A 239 2.47 -12.64 -8.99
C TYR A 239 2.43 -11.15 -9.36
N LEU A 240 3.51 -10.44 -9.05
CA LEU A 240 3.67 -9.05 -9.45
C LEU A 240 4.40 -9.00 -10.80
N PRO A 241 3.84 -8.36 -11.84
CA PRO A 241 4.56 -8.16 -13.08
C PRO A 241 5.81 -7.30 -12.82
N PRO A 242 6.82 -7.34 -13.71
CA PRO A 242 7.94 -6.41 -13.64
C PRO A 242 7.49 -4.95 -13.50
N LEU A 243 8.16 -4.17 -12.65
CA LEU A 243 7.74 -2.81 -12.32
C LEU A 243 7.75 -1.89 -13.55
N ASP A 244 8.66 -2.13 -14.49
CA ASP A 244 8.77 -1.43 -15.79
C ASP A 244 7.59 -1.72 -16.73
N LYS A 245 6.87 -2.83 -16.52
CA LYS A 245 5.66 -3.20 -17.28
C LYS A 245 4.37 -2.71 -16.65
N MET A 246 4.43 -2.10 -15.46
CA MET A 246 3.26 -1.48 -14.84
C MET A 246 2.84 -0.24 -15.63
N VAL A 247 1.54 0.05 -15.64
CA VAL A 247 0.97 1.17 -16.38
C VAL A 247 0.68 2.32 -15.42
N LEU A 248 1.01 3.55 -15.80
CA LEU A 248 0.66 4.73 -15.00
C LEU A 248 -0.86 4.97 -15.06
N LEU A 249 -1.49 5.20 -13.91
CA LEU A 249 -2.91 5.60 -13.88
C LEU A 249 -3.11 6.95 -14.59
N ASP A 250 -2.18 7.89 -14.36
CA ASP A 250 -2.12 9.17 -15.06
C ASP A 250 -0.98 9.14 -16.09
N THR A 251 -1.34 9.23 -17.37
CA THR A 251 -0.39 9.20 -18.49
C THR A 251 0.58 10.39 -18.49
N SER A 252 0.28 11.47 -17.76
CA SER A 252 1.22 12.58 -17.56
C SER A 252 2.45 12.20 -16.72
N GLY A 253 2.34 11.10 -15.94
CA GLY A 253 3.35 10.66 -14.99
C GLY A 253 3.51 11.58 -13.79
N ALA A 254 2.55 12.50 -13.55
CA ALA A 254 2.55 13.36 -12.39
C ALA A 254 2.46 12.57 -11.09
N TYR A 255 3.06 13.15 -10.06
CA TYR A 255 2.99 12.68 -8.68
C TYR A 255 2.00 13.54 -7.91
N VAL A 256 1.54 13.00 -6.78
CA VAL A 256 0.76 13.72 -5.78
C VAL A 256 1.59 13.77 -4.51
N LEU A 257 1.87 14.99 -4.03
CA LEU A 257 2.38 15.20 -2.69
C LEU A 257 1.20 15.25 -1.72
N GLN A 258 1.14 14.32 -0.78
CA GLN A 258 0.20 14.34 0.33
C GLN A 258 0.93 14.73 1.61
N ALA A 259 0.45 15.76 2.31
CA ALA A 259 0.88 16.11 3.65
C ALA A 259 -0.23 15.72 4.64
N SER A 260 0.10 14.88 5.62
CA SER A 260 -0.90 14.31 6.52
C SER A 260 -0.45 14.31 7.98
N ILE A 261 -1.39 14.62 8.88
CA ILE A 261 -1.25 14.42 10.33
C ILE A 261 -2.40 13.53 10.81
N THR A 262 -2.08 12.47 11.53
CA THR A 262 -3.09 11.58 12.14
C THR A 262 -3.21 11.89 13.63
N VAL A 263 -4.38 12.36 14.04
CA VAL A 263 -4.72 12.68 15.43
C VAL A 263 -5.43 11.48 16.05
N GLN A 264 -4.86 10.93 17.13
CA GLN A 264 -5.44 9.76 17.81
C GLN A 264 -6.70 10.14 18.59
N ASP A 265 -6.61 11.15 19.46
CA ASP A 265 -7.73 11.68 20.24
C ASP A 265 -8.42 12.82 19.48
N SER A 266 -9.40 12.46 18.67
CA SER A 266 -10.23 13.42 17.94
C SER A 266 -11.36 14.01 18.79
N GLY A 267 -11.51 13.57 20.05
CA GLY A 267 -12.49 14.14 20.98
C GLY A 267 -12.09 15.52 21.49
N ASN A 268 -10.79 15.85 21.42
CA ASN A 268 -10.27 17.15 21.83
C ASN A 268 -10.21 18.14 20.65
N PRO A 269 -11.03 19.20 20.62
CA PRO A 269 -11.03 20.17 19.52
C PRO A 269 -9.75 21.02 19.48
N ASP A 270 -9.05 21.21 20.60
CA ASP A 270 -7.84 22.02 20.66
C ASP A 270 -6.67 21.32 19.95
N THR A 271 -6.56 19.99 20.09
CA THR A 271 -5.54 19.20 19.38
C THR A 271 -5.79 19.23 17.88
N LEU A 272 -7.04 19.12 17.43
CA LEU A 272 -7.39 19.19 16.01
C LEU A 272 -7.05 20.58 15.42
N LYS A 273 -7.35 21.65 16.15
CA LYS A 273 -7.04 23.02 15.74
C LYS A 273 -5.53 23.27 15.68
N ALA A 274 -4.78 22.83 16.69
CA ALA A 274 -3.32 22.97 16.72
C ALA A 274 -2.65 22.24 15.56
N ASN A 275 -3.06 20.99 15.27
CA ASN A 275 -2.53 20.23 14.15
C ASN A 275 -2.92 20.83 12.78
N SER A 276 -4.14 21.38 12.67
CA SER A 276 -4.56 22.14 11.48
C SER A 276 -3.68 23.36 11.25
N GLN A 277 -3.40 24.16 12.29
CA GLN A 277 -2.48 25.30 12.20
C GLN A 277 -1.06 24.88 11.82
N ARG A 278 -0.56 23.75 12.34
CA ARG A 278 0.74 23.21 11.95
C ARG A 278 0.81 22.87 10.46
N LEU A 279 -0.22 22.19 9.95
CA LEU A 279 -0.29 21.83 8.53
C LEU A 279 -0.40 23.07 7.63
N LEU A 280 -1.06 24.13 8.08
CA LEU A 280 -1.09 25.43 7.39
C LEU A 280 0.26 26.16 7.46
N GLY A 281 0.99 26.07 8.57
CA GLY A 281 2.36 26.57 8.67
C GLY A 281 3.29 25.89 7.67
N LEU A 282 3.18 24.57 7.55
CA LEU A 282 3.91 23.79 6.55
C LEU A 282 3.54 24.20 5.11
N LYS A 283 2.26 24.43 4.84
CA LYS A 283 1.79 24.96 3.56
C LYS A 283 2.46 26.29 3.20
N GLU A 284 2.53 27.26 4.12
CA GLU A 284 3.20 28.53 3.83
C GLU A 284 4.71 28.36 3.66
N HIS A 285 5.34 27.45 4.41
CA HIS A 285 6.76 27.15 4.27
C HIS A 285 7.10 26.55 2.89
N LEU A 286 6.24 25.65 2.38
CA LEU A 286 6.42 24.98 1.10
C LEU A 286 5.91 25.77 -0.11
N LYS A 287 5.27 26.92 0.08
CA LYS A 287 4.56 27.67 -0.97
C LYS A 287 5.41 28.06 -2.17
N SER A 288 6.72 28.30 -1.98
CA SER A 288 7.65 28.61 -3.06
C SER A 288 8.01 27.40 -3.92
N VAL A 289 7.87 26.20 -3.36
CA VAL A 289 8.23 24.91 -3.96
C VAL A 289 7.01 24.22 -4.54
N VAL A 290 5.94 24.14 -3.77
CA VAL A 290 4.73 23.39 -4.10
C VAL A 290 3.50 23.99 -3.41
N LYS A 291 2.39 24.07 -4.14
CA LYS A 291 1.16 24.68 -3.64
C LYS A 291 0.25 23.64 -3.00
N LEU A 292 0.35 23.49 -1.68
CA LEU A 292 -0.52 22.60 -0.90
C LEU A 292 -1.94 23.15 -0.77
N GLU A 293 -2.94 22.34 -1.10
CA GLU A 293 -4.36 22.70 -1.10
C GLU A 293 -5.23 21.58 -0.49
N PRO A 294 -6.38 21.92 0.13
CA PRO A 294 -7.35 20.91 0.52
C PRO A 294 -7.89 20.21 -0.74
N ALA A 295 -8.10 18.90 -0.63
CA ALA A 295 -8.72 18.13 -1.69
C ALA A 295 -10.22 18.44 -1.81
N ASP A 296 -10.73 18.30 -3.03
CA ASP A 296 -12.18 18.24 -3.25
C ASP A 296 -12.79 17.08 -2.43
N ARG A 297 -13.94 17.33 -1.83
CA ARG A 297 -14.59 16.36 -0.95
C ARG A 297 -15.07 15.13 -1.72
N LEU A 298 -15.57 15.34 -2.94
CA LEU A 298 -16.18 14.28 -3.74
C LEU A 298 -15.12 13.38 -4.39
N SER A 299 -13.91 13.89 -4.62
CA SER A 299 -12.80 13.08 -5.13
C SER A 299 -12.26 12.08 -4.09
N LEU A 300 -12.49 12.33 -2.80
CA LEU A 300 -12.12 11.44 -1.69
C LEU A 300 -13.31 10.61 -1.16
N ASP A 301 -14.46 10.66 -1.83
CA ASP A 301 -15.64 9.91 -1.41
C ASP A 301 -15.50 8.43 -1.79
N THR A 302 -15.27 7.58 -0.80
CA THR A 302 -15.10 6.13 -0.96
C THR A 302 -16.43 5.37 -1.05
N ARG A 303 -17.57 6.07 -1.09
CA ARG A 303 -18.87 5.41 -1.14
C ARG A 303 -19.12 4.67 -2.45
N VAL A 304 -19.75 3.51 -2.34
CA VAL A 304 -20.23 2.71 -3.47
C VAL A 304 -21.32 3.53 -4.17
N LYS A 305 -21.04 3.94 -5.41
CA LYS A 305 -22.01 4.55 -6.32
C LYS A 305 -22.80 3.48 -7.07
#